data_AF-A0A8J5MW44-F1
#
_entry.id   AF-A0A8J5MW44-F1
#
_cell.length_a   1.000
_cell.length_b   1.000
_cell.length_c   1.000
_cell.angle_alpha   90.00
_cell.angle_beta   90.00
_cell.angle_gamma   90.00
#
_symmetry.space_group_name_H-M   'P 1'
#
loop_
_entity.id
_entity.type
_entity.pdbx_description
1 polymer ?
#
loop_
_entity_poly.entity_id
_entity_poly.type
_entity_poly.pdbx_seq_one_letter_code
_entity_poly.pdbx_strand_id
1 'polypeptide(L)'
;MDVCADEVKALSALMTFKCSCVDVPFGGAKAGLKINPRVYSINELEKITRRFTLELAKKGFIGPGVDVPAPDMGTGEREMSWIADTYARTIGPGVDVPAPDMGTGEREMSWIADTYANTIGHDDINAHACVTGKPINQGGIHGRTSATGRGVFHGLENFINEASYMSMIGITPGWGGKTFIVQGFGNVGLHSMRYLHRAGATCVGIKEVDGEIYNADGIDPKTYQGENLLYEKCDILIPAAIEKVIHKGNAHKVQAKIIAEAANGPTTPAADSVLRDMNVLVIPDLYINAGGVTVSYFEWLKNLNHVSYGRLTFKYERESNYHLLDSVSHSLSKHFQQDFSVTPSEKFAQRIANIPPTESVQESLERRFGRVGGKIPIVPSESFQDRISGASEKDIVHSGLDYTMERSARAIMRTAIKYNLGIDLRTAAYVNSIEKIFNTYKEAGLTFT
;
A
#
# COMPACT_ATOMS: atom_id res chain seq x y z
N MET A 1 0.35 -27.00 3.89
CA MET A 1 -0.46 -26.61 5.06
C MET A 1 -1.88 -27.07 4.81
N ASP A 2 -2.58 -27.48 5.87
CA ASP A 2 -3.95 -27.96 5.80
C ASP A 2 -4.89 -26.78 6.04
N VAL A 3 -5.48 -26.24 4.97
CA VAL A 3 -6.54 -25.22 5.10
C VAL A 3 -7.59 -25.71 6.10
N CYS A 4 -7.90 -24.90 7.10
CA CYS A 4 -8.87 -25.24 8.14
C CYS A 4 -9.78 -24.06 8.49
N ALA A 5 -10.93 -24.35 9.11
CA ALA A 5 -11.90 -23.32 9.46
C ALA A 5 -11.32 -22.25 10.39
N ASP A 6 -10.43 -22.62 11.31
CA ASP A 6 -9.84 -21.68 12.26
C ASP A 6 -8.85 -20.71 11.61
N GLU A 7 -8.09 -21.19 10.61
CA GLU A 7 -7.19 -20.36 9.83
C GLU A 7 -7.94 -19.32 8.99
N VAL A 8 -8.99 -19.76 8.28
CA VAL A 8 -9.82 -18.85 7.47
C VAL A 8 -10.47 -17.80 8.37
N LYS A 9 -11.04 -18.19 9.52
CA LYS A 9 -11.61 -17.25 10.50
C LYS A 9 -10.58 -16.24 11.02
N ALA A 10 -9.36 -16.70 11.32
CA ALA A 10 -8.29 -15.83 11.81
C ALA A 10 -7.89 -14.78 10.76
N LEU A 11 -7.73 -15.20 9.50
CA LEU A 11 -7.40 -14.29 8.40
C LEU A 11 -8.53 -13.31 8.08
N SER A 12 -9.79 -13.74 8.11
CA SER A 12 -10.94 -12.84 7.96
C SER A 12 -10.98 -11.78 9.06
N ALA A 13 -10.78 -12.19 10.32
CA ALA A 13 -10.73 -11.25 11.44
C ALA A 13 -9.57 -10.24 11.30
N LEU A 14 -8.38 -10.72 10.89
CA LEU A 14 -7.23 -9.87 10.63
C LEU A 14 -7.53 -8.79 9.60
N MET A 15 -8.25 -9.12 8.53
CA MET A 15 -8.66 -8.15 7.51
C MET A 15 -9.57 -7.06 8.08
N THR A 16 -10.53 -7.40 8.95
CA THR A 16 -11.41 -6.41 9.60
C THR A 16 -10.58 -5.41 10.41
N PHE A 17 -9.67 -5.92 11.25
CA PHE A 17 -8.83 -5.07 12.08
C PHE A 17 -7.83 -4.24 11.26
N LYS A 18 -7.36 -4.78 10.12
CA LYS A 18 -6.43 -4.09 9.22
C LYS A 18 -7.11 -2.91 8.53
N CYS A 19 -8.27 -3.15 7.92
CA CYS A 19 -9.08 -2.09 7.31
C CYS A 19 -9.38 -0.98 8.33
N SER A 20 -9.79 -1.37 9.54
CA SER A 20 -10.01 -0.44 10.65
C SER A 20 -8.74 0.33 11.06
N CYS A 21 -7.58 -0.32 11.08
CA CYS A 21 -6.31 0.32 11.46
C CYS A 21 -5.98 1.51 10.55
N VAL A 22 -6.22 1.36 9.24
CA VAL A 22 -5.91 2.36 8.20
C VAL A 22 -7.12 3.16 7.70
N ASP A 23 -8.22 3.18 8.45
CA ASP A 23 -9.43 3.95 8.11
C ASP A 23 -10.04 3.58 6.73
N VAL A 24 -9.88 2.33 6.29
CA VAL A 24 -10.53 1.80 5.08
C VAL A 24 -11.90 1.22 5.46
N PRO A 25 -13.01 1.67 4.82
CA PRO A 25 -14.37 1.31 5.23
C PRO A 25 -14.82 -0.06 4.70
N PHE A 26 -14.02 -1.11 4.91
CA PHE A 26 -14.35 -2.48 4.53
C PHE A 26 -14.38 -3.42 5.75
N GLY A 27 -15.27 -4.41 5.71
CA GLY A 27 -15.22 -5.57 6.59
C GLY A 27 -14.08 -6.52 6.19
N GLY A 28 -13.84 -7.55 6.99
CA GLY A 28 -12.84 -8.57 6.72
C GLY A 28 -13.45 -9.91 6.35
N ALA A 29 -12.93 -10.51 5.28
CA ALA A 29 -13.32 -11.82 4.79
C ALA A 29 -12.10 -12.60 4.24
N LYS A 30 -12.24 -13.93 4.15
CA LYS A 30 -11.23 -14.84 3.59
C LYS A 30 -11.90 -16.16 3.20
N ALA A 31 -11.36 -16.82 2.17
CA ALA A 31 -11.81 -18.12 1.71
C ALA A 31 -10.61 -19.09 1.56
N GLY A 32 -10.86 -20.39 1.66
CA GLY A 32 -9.82 -21.40 1.46
C GLY A 32 -10.38 -22.77 1.04
N LEU A 33 -9.67 -23.47 0.16
CA LEU A 33 -9.96 -24.84 -0.27
C LEU A 33 -8.93 -25.81 0.29
N LYS A 34 -9.38 -26.81 1.06
CA LYS A 34 -8.50 -27.85 1.63
C LYS A 34 -8.13 -28.92 0.59
N ILE A 35 -7.31 -28.53 -0.38
CA ILE A 35 -6.78 -29.40 -1.44
C ILE A 35 -5.27 -29.19 -1.60
N ASN A 36 -4.56 -30.23 -2.05
CA ASN A 36 -3.19 -30.05 -2.54
C ASN A 36 -3.24 -29.80 -4.05
N PRO A 37 -3.02 -28.57 -4.55
CA PRO A 37 -3.19 -28.27 -5.96
C PRO A 37 -2.22 -29.05 -6.87
N ARG A 38 -1.10 -29.57 -6.33
CA ARG A 38 -0.08 -30.32 -7.08
C ARG A 38 -0.54 -31.73 -7.49
N VAL A 39 -1.57 -32.29 -6.86
CA VAL A 39 -2.06 -33.65 -7.19
C VAL A 39 -3.23 -33.65 -8.15
N TYR A 40 -3.72 -32.47 -8.55
CA TYR A 40 -4.84 -32.32 -9.49
C TYR A 40 -4.33 -31.82 -10.84
N SER A 41 -4.96 -32.30 -11.90
CA SER A 41 -4.80 -31.71 -13.23
C SER A 41 -5.43 -30.33 -13.28
N ILE A 42 -5.02 -29.52 -14.25
CA ILE A 42 -5.56 -28.18 -14.48
C ILE A 42 -7.09 -28.21 -14.67
N ASN A 43 -7.61 -29.21 -15.39
CA ASN A 43 -9.04 -29.36 -15.65
C ASN A 43 -9.84 -29.76 -14.39
N GLU A 44 -9.22 -30.51 -13.48
CA GLU A 44 -9.85 -30.82 -12.19
C GLU A 44 -9.88 -29.60 -11.27
N LEU A 45 -8.77 -28.84 -11.20
CA LEU A 45 -8.72 -27.57 -10.47
C LEU A 45 -9.77 -26.58 -11.00
N GLU A 46 -9.99 -26.55 -12.31
CA GLU A 46 -11.06 -25.75 -12.92
C GLU A 46 -12.42 -26.15 -12.36
N LYS A 47 -12.80 -27.42 -12.49
CA LYS A 47 -14.10 -27.90 -12.01
C LYS A 47 -14.31 -27.66 -10.52
N ILE A 48 -13.27 -27.87 -9.70
CA ILE A 48 -13.31 -27.63 -8.26
C ILE A 48 -13.57 -26.14 -7.98
N THR A 49 -12.78 -25.27 -8.59
CA THR A 49 -12.85 -23.81 -8.40
C THR A 49 -14.22 -23.28 -8.82
N ARG A 50 -14.70 -23.68 -10.01
CA ARG A 50 -16.03 -23.30 -10.50
C ARG A 50 -17.14 -23.79 -9.57
N ARG A 51 -17.07 -25.05 -9.12
CA ARG A 51 -18.08 -25.57 -8.18
C ARG A 51 -18.05 -24.83 -6.86
N PHE A 52 -16.88 -24.50 -6.34
CA PHE A 52 -16.72 -23.70 -5.12
C PHE A 52 -17.39 -22.33 -5.26
N THR A 53 -17.16 -21.64 -6.38
CA THR A 53 -17.82 -20.37 -6.69
C THR A 53 -19.34 -20.47 -6.70
N LEU A 54 -19.90 -21.51 -7.32
CA LEU A 54 -21.36 -21.71 -7.34
C LEU A 54 -21.93 -21.86 -5.93
N GLU A 55 -21.26 -22.61 -5.06
CA GLU A 55 -21.72 -22.83 -3.69
C GLU A 55 -21.60 -21.56 -2.84
N LEU A 56 -20.53 -20.78 -3.01
CA LEU A 56 -20.42 -19.47 -2.39
C LEU A 56 -21.55 -18.55 -2.87
N ALA A 57 -21.83 -18.52 -4.18
CA ALA A 57 -22.79 -17.60 -4.77
C ALA A 57 -24.21 -17.91 -4.27
N LYS A 58 -24.61 -19.19 -4.32
CA LYS A 58 -25.92 -19.64 -3.82
C LYS A 58 -26.18 -19.30 -2.36
N LYS A 59 -25.12 -19.22 -1.55
CA LYS A 59 -25.22 -18.92 -0.12
C LYS A 59 -24.95 -17.44 0.20
N GLY A 60 -24.72 -16.61 -0.81
CA GLY A 60 -24.39 -15.19 -0.63
C GLY A 60 -23.02 -14.95 -0.01
N PHE A 61 -22.08 -15.90 -0.06
CA PHE A 61 -20.68 -15.73 0.40
C PHE A 61 -19.73 -15.31 -0.71
N ILE A 62 -20.24 -15.11 -1.92
CA ILE A 62 -19.54 -14.37 -2.95
C ILE A 62 -20.54 -13.45 -3.62
N GLY A 63 -20.17 -12.20 -3.74
CA GLY A 63 -20.92 -11.20 -4.44
C GLY A 63 -20.27 -9.86 -4.20
N PRO A 64 -20.26 -8.98 -5.20
CA PRO A 64 -19.90 -7.60 -4.94
C PRO A 64 -20.98 -7.15 -3.96
N GLY A 65 -20.77 -7.06 -2.67
CA GLY A 65 -21.75 -6.61 -1.68
C GLY A 65 -21.79 -7.47 -0.44
N VAL A 66 -21.11 -8.61 -0.48
CA VAL A 66 -20.98 -9.49 0.67
C VAL A 66 -19.52 -9.86 0.92
N ASP A 67 -18.91 -10.56 -0.03
CA ASP A 67 -17.53 -11.03 0.05
C ASP A 67 -17.07 -11.31 -1.39
N VAL A 68 -15.83 -10.99 -1.73
CA VAL A 68 -15.29 -11.36 -3.05
C VAL A 68 -13.88 -11.88 -2.89
N PRO A 69 -13.58 -13.09 -3.39
CA PRO A 69 -12.33 -13.76 -3.13
C PRO A 69 -11.15 -13.03 -3.78
N ALA A 70 -10.17 -12.73 -2.94
CA ALA A 70 -8.81 -12.51 -3.36
C ALA A 70 -8.07 -13.86 -3.40
N PRO A 71 -7.21 -14.09 -4.40
CA PRO A 71 -6.39 -15.29 -4.52
C PRO A 71 -5.25 -15.35 -3.50
N ASP A 72 -5.07 -16.49 -2.85
CA ASP A 72 -4.08 -16.71 -1.78
C ASP A 72 -3.22 -17.95 -2.07
N MET A 73 -2.42 -18.39 -1.10
CA MET A 73 -1.55 -19.57 -1.13
C MET A 73 -2.18 -20.78 -1.84
N GLY A 74 -1.60 -21.16 -2.98
CA GLY A 74 -2.03 -22.32 -3.77
C GLY A 74 -3.11 -22.06 -4.81
N THR A 75 -3.64 -20.83 -4.87
CA THR A 75 -4.46 -20.33 -5.96
C THR A 75 -3.71 -19.26 -6.71
N GLY A 76 -4.02 -19.09 -7.98
CA GLY A 76 -3.40 -18.05 -8.75
C GLY A 76 -4.29 -17.60 -9.86
N GLU A 77 -3.60 -17.28 -10.94
CA GLU A 77 -4.16 -16.45 -11.96
C GLU A 77 -5.38 -17.06 -12.66
N ARG A 78 -5.16 -18.32 -12.98
CA ARG A 78 -6.11 -19.20 -13.63
C ARG A 78 -7.35 -19.44 -12.77
N GLU A 79 -7.20 -19.64 -11.46
CA GLU A 79 -8.31 -19.93 -10.55
C GLU A 79 -9.27 -18.73 -10.46
N MET A 80 -8.75 -17.51 -10.37
CA MET A 80 -9.58 -16.30 -10.34
C MET A 80 -10.41 -16.11 -11.62
N SER A 81 -9.85 -16.44 -12.78
CA SER A 81 -10.59 -16.46 -14.06
C SER A 81 -11.79 -17.40 -14.01
N TRP A 82 -11.62 -18.58 -13.41
CA TRP A 82 -12.69 -19.56 -13.29
C TRP A 82 -13.77 -19.13 -12.30
N ILE A 83 -13.38 -18.48 -11.20
CA ILE A 83 -14.32 -17.87 -10.25
C ILE A 83 -15.14 -16.80 -10.96
N ALA A 84 -14.48 -15.89 -11.69
CA ALA A 84 -15.12 -14.86 -12.48
C ALA A 84 -16.19 -15.43 -13.43
N ASP A 85 -15.77 -16.32 -14.34
CA ASP A 85 -16.62 -16.95 -15.36
C ASP A 85 -17.77 -17.75 -14.77
N THR A 86 -17.59 -18.32 -13.58
CA THR A 86 -18.66 -19.07 -12.94
C THR A 86 -19.64 -18.20 -12.19
N TYR A 87 -19.15 -17.20 -11.46
CA TYR A 87 -20.00 -16.25 -10.75
C TYR A 87 -20.92 -15.54 -11.75
N ALA A 88 -20.33 -14.97 -12.82
CA ALA A 88 -20.96 -14.37 -14.00
C ALA A 88 -22.18 -15.10 -14.56
N ARG A 89 -22.12 -16.43 -14.59
CA ARG A 89 -23.21 -17.25 -15.16
C ARG A 89 -24.35 -17.51 -14.18
N THR A 90 -24.27 -17.05 -12.93
CA THR A 90 -25.09 -17.57 -11.83
C THR A 90 -26.02 -16.55 -11.14
N ILE A 91 -25.66 -15.28 -10.88
CA ILE A 91 -26.48 -14.35 -10.02
C ILE A 91 -26.33 -12.85 -10.38
N GLY A 92 -27.37 -12.01 -10.20
CA GLY A 92 -27.44 -10.51 -10.37
C GLY A 92 -26.58 -9.62 -9.41
N PRO A 93 -26.46 -8.28 -9.63
CA PRO A 93 -25.46 -7.33 -9.05
C PRO A 93 -25.76 -6.89 -7.59
N GLY A 94 -24.90 -6.26 -6.75
CA GLY A 94 -23.60 -5.53 -6.77
C GLY A 94 -23.36 -4.87 -5.36
N VAL A 95 -22.13 -4.37 -4.99
CA VAL A 95 -21.67 -3.68 -3.70
C VAL A 95 -20.21 -3.95 -3.12
N ASP A 96 -19.30 -4.82 -3.62
CA ASP A 96 -17.95 -5.11 -2.97
C ASP A 96 -16.85 -5.59 -3.95
N VAL A 97 -15.57 -5.56 -3.53
CA VAL A 97 -14.41 -5.42 -4.42
C VAL A 97 -13.16 -6.23 -4.01
N PRO A 98 -12.88 -7.39 -4.64
CA PRO A 98 -11.69 -8.20 -4.43
C PRO A 98 -10.40 -7.49 -4.86
N ALA A 99 -9.25 -8.03 -4.49
CA ALA A 99 -7.93 -7.52 -4.88
C ALA A 99 -6.91 -8.67 -5.04
N PRO A 100 -5.74 -8.46 -5.67
CA PRO A 100 -4.69 -9.47 -5.73
C PRO A 100 -4.10 -9.79 -4.35
N ASP A 101 -3.76 -11.06 -4.16
CA ASP A 101 -3.02 -11.63 -3.03
C ASP A 101 -2.09 -12.76 -3.58
N MET A 102 -1.46 -13.58 -2.73
CA MET A 102 -0.40 -14.54 -3.10
C MET A 102 -0.78 -15.42 -4.31
N GLY A 103 -0.02 -15.32 -5.41
CA GLY A 103 -0.22 -16.11 -6.63
C GLY A 103 -0.94 -15.39 -7.77
N THR A 104 -1.29 -14.11 -7.62
CA THR A 104 -1.97 -13.32 -8.67
C THR A 104 -1.53 -11.87 -8.81
N GLY A 105 -1.92 -11.26 -9.92
CA GLY A 105 -1.75 -9.85 -10.17
C GLY A 105 -2.83 -9.30 -11.08
N GLU A 106 -2.40 -8.46 -12.02
CA GLU A 106 -3.28 -7.63 -12.82
C GLU A 106 -4.16 -8.43 -13.78
N ARG A 107 -3.61 -9.48 -14.39
CA ARG A 107 -4.31 -10.26 -15.42
C ARG A 107 -5.60 -10.92 -14.90
N GLU A 108 -5.68 -11.17 -13.61
CA GLU A 108 -6.74 -11.95 -12.99
C GLU A 108 -7.93 -11.11 -12.66
N MET A 109 -7.60 -9.98 -12.07
CA MET A 109 -8.52 -8.92 -11.75
C MET A 109 -9.15 -8.43 -13.06
N SER A 110 -8.38 -8.42 -14.15
CA SER A 110 -8.89 -8.23 -15.51
C SER A 110 -9.96 -9.27 -15.89
N TRP A 111 -9.69 -10.56 -15.75
CA TRP A 111 -10.66 -11.61 -16.07
C TRP A 111 -11.91 -11.54 -15.18
N ILE A 112 -11.75 -11.24 -13.89
CA ILE A 112 -12.87 -10.99 -12.97
C ILE A 112 -13.74 -9.84 -13.45
N ALA A 113 -13.12 -8.71 -13.77
CA ALA A 113 -13.84 -7.51 -14.22
C ALA A 113 -14.58 -7.75 -15.54
N ASP A 114 -13.89 -8.28 -16.54
CA ASP A 114 -14.44 -8.51 -17.88
C ASP A 114 -15.62 -9.48 -17.83
N THR A 115 -15.49 -10.55 -17.05
CA THR A 115 -16.55 -11.53 -16.97
C THR A 115 -17.77 -10.98 -16.23
N TYR A 116 -17.59 -10.28 -15.12
CA TYR A 116 -18.70 -9.66 -14.39
C TYR A 116 -19.41 -8.61 -15.26
N ALA A 117 -18.65 -7.73 -15.92
CA ALA A 117 -19.18 -6.68 -16.77
C ALA A 117 -19.95 -7.20 -17.99
N ASN A 118 -19.50 -8.30 -18.62
CA ASN A 118 -20.17 -8.86 -19.80
C ASN A 118 -21.34 -9.80 -19.49
N THR A 119 -21.66 -10.02 -18.21
CA THR A 119 -22.72 -10.96 -17.81
C THR A 119 -23.70 -10.32 -16.82
N ILE A 120 -23.38 -10.36 -15.54
CA ILE A 120 -24.23 -9.91 -14.43
C ILE A 120 -24.33 -8.40 -14.41
N GLY A 121 -23.17 -7.76 -14.52
CA GLY A 121 -23.01 -6.31 -14.45
C GLY A 121 -23.22 -5.62 -15.78
N HIS A 122 -23.79 -6.27 -16.80
CA HIS A 122 -23.95 -5.64 -18.12
C HIS A 122 -24.82 -4.37 -18.07
N ASP A 123 -25.78 -4.33 -17.14
CA ASP A 123 -26.61 -3.15 -16.83
C ASP A 123 -26.08 -2.34 -15.64
N ASP A 124 -25.04 -2.80 -14.95
CA ASP A 124 -24.45 -2.14 -13.79
C ASP A 124 -23.38 -1.14 -14.25
N ILE A 125 -23.68 0.15 -14.10
CA ILE A 125 -22.74 1.23 -14.43
C ILE A 125 -21.40 1.06 -13.70
N ASN A 126 -21.40 0.46 -12.50
CA ASN A 126 -20.21 0.27 -11.68
C ASN A 126 -19.58 -1.11 -11.85
N ALA A 127 -19.89 -1.84 -12.93
CA ALA A 127 -19.48 -3.23 -13.03
C ALA A 127 -17.98 -3.48 -12.91
N HIS A 128 -17.16 -2.60 -13.48
CA HIS A 128 -15.70 -2.70 -13.41
C HIS A 128 -15.13 -2.37 -12.02
N ALA A 129 -15.97 -1.88 -11.10
CA ALA A 129 -15.66 -1.72 -9.70
C ALA A 129 -15.76 -3.03 -8.91
N CYS A 130 -16.23 -4.13 -9.51
CA CYS A 130 -16.38 -5.42 -8.85
C CYS A 130 -15.06 -6.13 -8.49
N VAL A 131 -13.90 -5.51 -8.75
CA VAL A 131 -12.52 -5.98 -8.48
C VAL A 131 -11.51 -4.86 -8.58
N THR A 132 -10.46 -4.92 -7.75
CA THR A 132 -9.29 -4.02 -7.71
C THR A 132 -8.02 -4.78 -8.02
N GLY A 133 -6.90 -4.07 -8.20
CA GLY A 133 -5.66 -4.61 -8.74
C GLY A 133 -5.78 -5.05 -10.20
N LYS A 134 -6.71 -4.46 -10.96
CA LYS A 134 -6.83 -4.67 -12.41
C LYS A 134 -5.62 -4.07 -13.14
N PRO A 135 -5.35 -4.47 -14.39
CA PRO A 135 -4.40 -3.75 -15.21
C PRO A 135 -4.96 -2.35 -15.50
N ILE A 136 -4.07 -1.38 -15.69
CA ILE A 136 -4.44 0.05 -15.84
C ILE A 136 -5.44 0.26 -16.98
N ASN A 137 -5.30 -0.48 -18.09
CA ASN A 137 -6.18 -0.37 -19.26
C ASN A 137 -7.59 -0.95 -19.04
N GLN A 138 -7.85 -1.63 -17.92
CA GLN A 138 -9.17 -2.18 -17.56
C GLN A 138 -9.74 -1.55 -16.29
N GLY A 139 -9.41 -0.29 -16.01
CA GLY A 139 -9.86 0.41 -14.80
C GLY A 139 -8.97 0.16 -13.57
N GLY A 140 -7.80 -0.45 -13.74
CA GLY A 140 -6.77 -0.51 -12.69
C GLY A 140 -6.29 0.87 -12.27
N ILE A 141 -5.77 1.00 -11.05
CA ILE A 141 -5.14 2.25 -10.59
C ILE A 141 -3.62 2.18 -10.65
N HIS A 142 -2.99 3.31 -10.94
CA HIS A 142 -1.54 3.40 -10.94
C HIS A 142 -0.93 2.96 -9.60
N GLY A 143 0.09 2.11 -9.65
CA GLY A 143 0.91 1.76 -8.48
C GLY A 143 0.34 0.67 -7.58
N ARG A 144 -0.83 0.08 -7.87
CA ARG A 144 -1.45 -0.97 -7.04
C ARG A 144 -0.58 -2.21 -6.86
N THR A 145 0.07 -2.69 -7.91
CA THR A 145 0.99 -3.85 -7.84
C THR A 145 2.15 -3.62 -6.86
N SER A 146 2.64 -2.38 -6.78
CA SER A 146 3.71 -1.97 -5.87
C SER A 146 3.24 -1.49 -4.50
N ALA A 147 1.92 -1.35 -4.29
CA ALA A 147 1.35 -0.62 -3.17
C ALA A 147 1.69 -1.24 -1.81
N THR A 148 1.60 -2.57 -1.70
CA THR A 148 1.94 -3.26 -0.44
C THR A 148 3.40 -3.05 -0.07
N GLY A 149 4.34 -3.27 -1.00
CA GLY A 149 5.76 -3.05 -0.74
C GLY A 149 6.12 -1.58 -0.47
N ARG A 150 5.39 -0.64 -1.08
CA ARG A 150 5.50 0.79 -0.76
C ARG A 150 4.95 1.11 0.64
N GLY A 151 3.84 0.48 1.02
CA GLY A 151 3.28 0.55 2.37
C GLY A 151 4.26 0.04 3.42
N VAL A 152 4.95 -1.08 3.14
CA VAL A 152 6.02 -1.61 4.00
C VAL A 152 7.14 -0.58 4.19
N PHE A 153 7.57 0.06 3.10
CA PHE A 153 8.57 1.13 3.15
C PHE A 153 8.13 2.30 4.03
N HIS A 154 6.96 2.91 3.78
CA HIS A 154 6.47 4.02 4.59
C HIS A 154 6.19 3.60 6.04
N GLY A 155 5.70 2.37 6.23
CA GLY A 155 5.50 1.76 7.53
C GLY A 155 6.77 1.75 8.35
N LEU A 156 7.87 1.25 7.77
CA LEU A 156 9.20 1.30 8.37
C LEU A 156 9.71 2.73 8.53
N GLU A 157 9.58 3.58 7.52
CA GLU A 157 10.08 4.96 7.53
C GLU A 157 9.56 5.78 8.71
N ASN A 158 8.28 5.61 9.06
CA ASN A 158 7.66 6.28 10.19
C ASN A 158 8.29 5.88 11.54
N PHE A 159 8.67 4.61 11.73
CA PHE A 159 9.28 4.16 12.97
C PHE A 159 10.81 4.31 12.97
N ILE A 160 11.47 4.14 11.84
CA ILE A 160 12.93 4.18 11.73
C ILE A 160 13.50 5.60 11.91
N ASN A 161 12.70 6.61 11.62
CA ASN A 161 13.06 8.01 11.85
C ASN A 161 12.71 8.48 13.27
N GLU A 162 11.97 7.68 14.03
CA GLU A 162 11.53 8.03 15.38
C GLU A 162 12.62 7.62 16.39
N ALA A 163 13.40 8.62 16.83
CA ALA A 163 14.56 8.42 17.69
C ALA A 163 14.23 7.72 19.01
N SER A 164 13.02 7.91 19.54
CA SER A 164 12.57 7.24 20.76
C SER A 164 12.53 5.71 20.62
N TYR A 165 11.93 5.18 19.54
CA TYR A 165 11.93 3.74 19.27
C TYR A 165 13.32 3.20 18.92
N MET A 166 14.07 3.94 18.09
CA MET A 166 15.41 3.52 17.69
C MET A 166 16.37 3.41 18.88
N SER A 167 16.24 4.31 19.85
CA SER A 167 16.98 4.24 21.11
C SER A 167 16.58 3.04 21.97
N MET A 168 15.30 2.65 22.00
CA MET A 168 14.84 1.48 22.76
C MET A 168 15.45 0.17 22.26
N ILE A 169 15.63 0.04 20.94
CA ILE A 169 16.19 -1.17 20.31
C ILE A 169 17.71 -1.09 20.05
N GLY A 170 18.32 0.07 20.34
CA GLY A 170 19.76 0.29 20.27
C GLY A 170 20.33 0.45 18.86
N ILE A 171 19.59 1.07 17.94
CA ILE A 171 20.07 1.38 16.58
C ILE A 171 19.95 2.87 16.27
N THR A 172 20.66 3.34 15.23
CA THR A 172 20.59 4.74 14.79
C THR A 172 19.35 5.01 13.93
N PRO A 173 18.73 6.21 14.00
CA PRO A 173 17.65 6.58 13.08
C PRO A 173 18.09 6.73 11.61
N GLY A 174 17.12 6.63 10.70
CA GLY A 174 17.32 6.80 9.25
C GLY A 174 17.71 5.52 8.51
N TRP A 175 18.02 5.60 7.22
CA TRP A 175 18.29 4.42 6.36
C TRP A 175 19.77 4.10 6.18
N GLY A 176 20.65 5.08 6.38
CA GLY A 176 22.07 4.98 6.04
C GLY A 176 22.77 3.80 6.73
N GLY A 177 23.36 2.90 5.94
CA GLY A 177 24.15 1.77 6.43
C GLY A 177 23.34 0.62 7.01
N LYS A 178 21.99 0.65 6.93
CA LYS A 178 21.15 -0.44 7.41
C LYS A 178 21.08 -1.58 6.42
N THR A 179 21.05 -2.79 6.94
CA THR A 179 20.98 -4.05 6.20
C THR A 179 19.63 -4.72 6.42
N PHE A 180 19.11 -5.38 5.39
CA PHE A 180 17.84 -6.10 5.50
C PHE A 180 17.82 -7.43 4.76
N ILE A 181 17.00 -8.35 5.26
CA ILE A 181 16.74 -9.66 4.67
C ILE A 181 15.26 -9.77 4.35
N VAL A 182 14.93 -10.31 3.16
CA VAL A 182 13.55 -10.53 2.72
C VAL A 182 13.29 -12.02 2.57
N GLN A 183 12.20 -12.51 3.14
CA GLN A 183 11.70 -13.86 2.91
C GLN A 183 10.45 -13.80 2.03
N GLY A 184 10.52 -14.42 0.86
CA GLY A 184 9.53 -14.30 -0.21
C GLY A 184 9.86 -13.14 -1.13
N PHE A 185 10.10 -13.43 -2.40
CA PHE A 185 10.46 -12.51 -3.47
C PHE A 185 9.34 -12.37 -4.53
N GLY A 186 8.10 -12.62 -4.12
CA GLY A 186 6.90 -12.25 -4.88
C GLY A 186 6.67 -10.73 -4.90
N ASN A 187 5.45 -10.30 -5.26
CA ASN A 187 5.10 -8.87 -5.40
C ASN A 187 5.48 -8.04 -4.15
N VAL A 188 5.14 -8.52 -2.96
CA VAL A 188 5.40 -7.78 -1.71
C VAL A 188 6.90 -7.66 -1.44
N GLY A 189 7.63 -8.78 -1.47
CA GLY A 189 9.06 -8.79 -1.18
C GLY A 189 9.90 -8.02 -2.19
N LEU A 190 9.65 -8.23 -3.49
CA LEU A 190 10.34 -7.51 -4.57
C LEU A 190 10.17 -5.99 -4.44
N HIS A 191 8.93 -5.53 -4.25
CA HIS A 191 8.67 -4.09 -4.14
C HIS A 191 9.22 -3.51 -2.84
N SER A 192 9.11 -4.23 -1.72
CA SER A 192 9.73 -3.81 -0.44
C SER A 192 11.24 -3.63 -0.61
N MET A 193 11.94 -4.61 -1.19
CA MET A 193 13.37 -4.52 -1.47
C MET A 193 13.70 -3.30 -2.33
N ARG A 194 12.94 -3.05 -3.40
CA ARG A 194 13.19 -1.91 -4.32
C ARG A 194 13.08 -0.56 -3.62
N TYR A 195 12.08 -0.37 -2.75
CA TYR A 195 11.90 0.91 -2.05
C TYR A 195 12.95 1.12 -0.95
N LEU A 196 13.26 0.08 -0.18
CA LEU A 196 14.31 0.13 0.85
C LEU A 196 15.69 0.37 0.25
N HIS A 197 16.01 -0.32 -0.85
CA HIS A 197 17.25 -0.08 -1.59
C HIS A 197 17.35 1.35 -2.13
N ARG A 198 16.25 1.89 -2.66
CA ARG A 198 16.21 3.30 -3.11
C ARG A 198 16.42 4.29 -1.98
N ALA A 199 15.99 3.96 -0.76
CA ALA A 199 16.18 4.79 0.42
C ALA A 199 17.60 4.69 1.01
N GLY A 200 18.44 3.77 0.53
CA GLY A 200 19.84 3.62 0.92
C GLY A 200 20.13 2.48 1.89
N ALA A 201 19.18 1.57 2.12
CA ALA A 201 19.42 0.33 2.85
C ALA A 201 19.94 -0.78 1.92
N THR A 202 20.76 -1.70 2.43
CA THR A 202 21.37 -2.78 1.65
C THR A 202 20.61 -4.09 1.85
N CYS A 203 20.16 -4.71 0.75
CA CYS A 203 19.60 -6.06 0.79
C CYS A 203 20.77 -7.06 0.91
N VAL A 204 20.86 -7.75 2.04
CA VAL A 204 21.95 -8.72 2.28
C VAL A 204 21.52 -10.16 2.06
N GLY A 205 20.22 -10.44 1.95
CA GLY A 205 19.73 -11.79 1.71
C GLY A 205 18.28 -11.87 1.25
N ILE A 206 18.02 -12.85 0.38
CA ILE A 206 16.68 -13.20 -0.09
C ILE A 206 16.48 -14.70 0.13
N LYS A 207 15.38 -15.05 0.80
CA LYS A 207 14.95 -16.43 1.02
C LYS A 207 13.71 -16.73 0.20
N GLU A 208 13.76 -17.77 -0.61
CA GLU A 208 12.64 -18.32 -1.35
C GLU A 208 12.37 -19.78 -0.95
N VAL A 209 11.31 -20.36 -1.51
CA VAL A 209 10.98 -21.78 -1.31
C VAL A 209 12.07 -22.69 -1.90
N ASP A 210 12.65 -22.30 -3.04
CA ASP A 210 13.59 -23.12 -3.80
C ASP A 210 15.06 -22.87 -3.45
N GLY A 211 15.35 -21.88 -2.60
CA GLY A 211 16.71 -21.56 -2.21
C GLY A 211 16.87 -20.25 -1.46
N GLU A 212 18.07 -20.05 -0.93
CA GLU A 212 18.46 -18.87 -0.16
C GLU A 212 19.73 -18.28 -0.77
N ILE A 213 19.73 -16.95 -0.94
CA ILE A 213 20.89 -16.21 -1.41
C ILE A 213 21.31 -15.17 -0.39
N TYR A 214 22.62 -15.01 -0.21
CA TYR A 214 23.20 -14.06 0.73
C TYR A 214 24.41 -13.38 0.12
N ASN A 215 24.51 -12.07 0.37
CA ASN A 215 25.71 -11.31 0.14
C ASN A 215 25.76 -10.10 1.10
N ALA A 216 26.77 -10.07 1.97
CA ALA A 216 27.00 -8.96 2.89
C ALA A 216 27.21 -7.60 2.18
N ASP A 217 27.74 -7.62 0.95
CA ASP A 217 28.04 -6.44 0.13
C ASP A 217 26.96 -6.13 -0.94
N GLY A 218 25.90 -6.95 -1.03
CA GLY A 218 24.64 -6.60 -1.71
C GLY A 218 24.56 -6.70 -3.25
N ILE A 219 25.59 -7.16 -3.99
CA ILE A 219 25.55 -7.14 -5.49
C ILE A 219 25.93 -8.46 -6.19
N ASP A 220 26.45 -9.48 -5.50
CA ASP A 220 26.71 -10.83 -6.08
C ASP A 220 26.21 -11.97 -5.16
N PRO A 221 24.97 -12.46 -5.34
CA PRO A 221 24.37 -13.44 -4.44
C PRO A 221 25.07 -14.79 -4.53
N LYS A 222 25.68 -15.24 -3.43
CA LYS A 222 26.12 -16.63 -3.28
C LYS A 222 25.00 -17.44 -2.66
N THR A 223 24.87 -18.71 -3.06
CA THR A 223 23.98 -19.65 -2.38
C THR A 223 24.34 -19.69 -0.90
N TYR A 224 23.36 -19.43 -0.04
CA TYR A 224 23.57 -19.41 1.40
C TYR A 224 23.81 -20.84 1.92
N GLN A 225 24.79 -20.98 2.82
CA GLN A 225 25.20 -22.29 3.38
C GLN A 225 24.95 -22.39 4.89
N GLY A 226 24.32 -21.37 5.50
CA GLY A 226 23.97 -21.40 6.92
C GLY A 226 22.73 -22.24 7.23
N GLU A 227 22.30 -22.26 8.49
CA GLU A 227 21.15 -23.05 8.94
C GLU A 227 19.84 -22.55 8.29
N ASN A 228 19.59 -21.25 8.36
CA ASN A 228 18.42 -20.59 7.79
C ASN A 228 18.67 -19.09 7.72
N LEU A 229 18.49 -18.49 6.55
CA LEU A 229 18.73 -17.06 6.32
C LEU A 229 17.93 -16.14 7.27
N LEU A 230 16.79 -16.60 7.80
CA LEU A 230 15.99 -15.85 8.78
C LEU A 230 16.75 -15.56 10.10
N TYR A 231 17.79 -16.33 10.40
CA TYR A 231 18.59 -16.20 11.63
C TYR A 231 19.88 -15.40 11.40
N GLU A 232 20.17 -15.05 10.15
CA GLU A 232 21.36 -14.30 9.78
C GLU A 232 21.28 -12.85 10.30
N LYS A 233 22.44 -12.29 10.64
CA LYS A 233 22.50 -10.95 11.22
C LYS A 233 22.10 -9.90 10.16
N CYS A 234 21.09 -9.11 10.47
CA CYS A 234 20.68 -7.93 9.72
C CYS A 234 20.03 -6.91 10.65
N ASP A 235 19.77 -5.68 10.19
CA ASP A 235 19.03 -4.70 10.99
C ASP A 235 17.52 -4.93 10.91
N ILE A 236 17.02 -5.28 9.71
CA ILE A 236 15.59 -5.42 9.41
C ILE A 236 15.31 -6.77 8.76
N LEU A 237 14.38 -7.54 9.33
CA LEU A 237 13.87 -8.78 8.74
C LEU A 237 12.45 -8.57 8.19
N ILE A 238 12.23 -8.96 6.94
CA ILE A 238 10.95 -8.78 6.22
C ILE A 238 10.37 -10.13 5.83
N PRO A 239 9.56 -10.78 6.70
CA PRO A 239 8.78 -11.94 6.31
C PRO A 239 7.64 -11.52 5.37
N ALA A 240 7.69 -11.96 4.12
CA ALA A 240 6.80 -11.58 3.02
C ALA A 240 6.29 -12.81 2.22
N ALA A 241 6.30 -14.01 2.82
CA ALA A 241 5.77 -15.23 2.20
C ALA A 241 4.54 -15.80 2.93
N ILE A 242 4.75 -16.58 3.99
CA ILE A 242 3.70 -17.33 4.70
C ILE A 242 3.57 -16.87 6.16
N GLU A 243 2.47 -17.28 6.79
CA GLU A 243 2.19 -17.11 8.22
C GLU A 243 3.06 -18.02 9.11
N LYS A 244 3.16 -17.68 10.39
CA LYS A 244 3.80 -18.47 11.47
C LYS A 244 5.26 -18.88 11.20
N VAL A 245 5.97 -18.13 10.36
CA VAL A 245 7.40 -18.28 10.07
C VAL A 245 8.24 -18.11 11.34
N ILE A 246 7.89 -17.14 12.19
CA ILE A 246 8.56 -16.87 13.46
C ILE A 246 7.70 -17.40 14.60
N HIS A 247 8.19 -18.43 15.28
CA HIS A 247 7.49 -19.15 16.34
C HIS A 247 8.38 -19.33 17.58
N LYS A 248 7.79 -19.72 18.71
CA LYS A 248 8.51 -19.85 20.00
C LYS A 248 9.84 -20.62 19.89
N GLY A 249 9.85 -21.69 19.09
CA GLY A 249 11.04 -22.53 18.86
C GLY A 249 12.18 -21.89 18.05
N ASN A 250 11.97 -20.76 17.36
CA ASN A 250 13.00 -20.12 16.53
C ASN A 250 13.20 -18.62 16.79
N ALA A 251 12.27 -17.96 17.49
CA ALA A 251 12.33 -16.52 17.75
C ALA A 251 13.65 -16.08 18.41
N HIS A 252 14.18 -16.90 19.33
CA HIS A 252 15.45 -16.65 20.01
C HIS A 252 16.69 -16.68 19.10
N LYS A 253 16.57 -17.25 17.89
CA LYS A 253 17.65 -17.29 16.89
C LYS A 253 17.65 -16.07 15.97
N VAL A 254 16.56 -15.28 15.95
CA VAL A 254 16.47 -14.09 15.10
C VAL A 254 17.40 -13.01 15.63
N GLN A 255 18.29 -12.52 14.77
CA GLN A 255 19.29 -11.50 15.12
C GLN A 255 18.90 -10.08 14.68
N ALA A 256 17.79 -9.94 13.95
CA ALA A 256 17.28 -8.65 13.49
C ALA A 256 16.80 -7.76 14.64
N LYS A 257 16.93 -6.44 14.48
CA LYS A 257 16.45 -5.44 15.45
C LYS A 257 15.05 -4.94 15.16
N ILE A 258 14.64 -5.01 13.89
CA ILE A 258 13.28 -4.71 13.44
C ILE A 258 12.74 -5.90 12.66
N ILE A 259 11.49 -6.28 12.93
CA ILE A 259 10.72 -7.21 12.11
C ILE A 259 9.58 -6.44 11.46
N ALA A 260 9.55 -6.43 10.13
CA ALA A 260 8.53 -5.77 9.32
C ALA A 260 7.59 -6.83 8.73
N GLU A 261 6.43 -7.04 9.34
CA GLU A 261 5.51 -8.10 8.97
C GLU A 261 4.75 -7.85 7.66
N ALA A 262 5.45 -8.05 6.54
CA ALA A 262 4.90 -7.82 5.22
C ALA A 262 3.86 -8.90 4.82
N ALA A 263 4.02 -10.13 5.31
CA ALA A 263 3.02 -11.20 5.24
C ALA A 263 1.94 -11.05 6.32
N ASN A 264 0.86 -11.82 6.20
CA ASN A 264 -0.19 -11.89 7.23
C ASN A 264 0.19 -12.91 8.30
N GLY A 265 0.20 -12.51 9.57
CA GLY A 265 0.51 -13.35 10.72
C GLY A 265 1.85 -14.11 10.68
N PRO A 266 2.98 -13.55 10.21
CA PRO A 266 4.24 -14.28 10.12
C PRO A 266 4.82 -14.62 11.51
N THR A 267 4.43 -13.88 12.56
CA THR A 267 4.91 -14.10 13.93
C THR A 267 3.79 -14.64 14.82
N THR A 268 4.05 -15.75 15.52
CA THR A 268 3.10 -16.27 16.51
C THR A 268 3.09 -15.42 17.79
N PRO A 269 1.99 -15.39 18.57
CA PRO A 269 1.94 -14.65 19.84
C PRO A 269 3.04 -15.06 20.83
N ALA A 270 3.40 -16.35 20.86
CA ALA A 270 4.46 -16.86 21.71
C ALA A 270 5.88 -16.48 21.22
N ALA A 271 6.04 -16.18 19.93
CA ALA A 271 7.28 -15.59 19.42
C ALA A 271 7.35 -14.09 19.73
N ASP A 272 6.23 -13.39 19.62
CA ASP A 272 6.13 -11.96 19.89
C ASP A 272 6.59 -11.60 21.31
N SER A 273 6.23 -12.41 22.32
CA SER A 273 6.75 -12.24 23.69
C SER A 273 8.27 -12.40 23.77
N VAL A 274 8.83 -13.42 23.11
CA VAL A 274 10.29 -13.67 23.10
C VAL A 274 11.03 -12.54 22.41
N LEU A 275 10.51 -12.05 21.28
CA LEU A 275 11.09 -10.94 20.54
C LEU A 275 11.07 -9.63 21.35
N ARG A 276 10.00 -9.38 22.11
CA ARG A 276 9.93 -8.25 23.03
C ARG A 276 10.95 -8.34 24.16
N ASP A 277 11.12 -9.52 24.76
CA ASP A 277 12.15 -9.76 25.78
C ASP A 277 13.57 -9.52 25.23
N MET A 278 13.76 -9.69 23.91
CA MET A 278 15.01 -9.43 23.19
C MET A 278 15.15 -7.98 22.69
N ASN A 279 14.21 -7.08 23.03
CA ASN A 279 14.14 -5.70 22.53
C ASN A 279 14.13 -5.62 20.99
N VAL A 280 13.41 -6.53 20.32
CA VAL A 280 13.19 -6.49 18.87
C VAL A 280 11.88 -5.77 18.58
N LEU A 281 11.94 -4.72 17.74
CA LEU A 281 10.76 -3.97 17.34
C LEU A 281 9.98 -4.73 16.26
N VAL A 282 8.80 -5.23 16.61
CA VAL A 282 7.89 -5.84 15.63
C VAL A 282 6.89 -4.79 15.15
N ILE A 283 6.97 -4.43 13.87
CA ILE A 283 5.97 -3.57 13.23
C ILE A 283 4.87 -4.49 12.67
N PRO A 284 3.64 -4.43 13.23
CA PRO A 284 2.64 -5.46 13.03
C PRO A 284 2.04 -5.45 11.63
N ASP A 285 1.71 -6.65 11.15
CA ASP A 285 1.01 -6.93 9.89
C ASP A 285 -0.28 -6.12 9.70
N LEU A 286 -1.02 -5.89 10.77
CA LEU A 286 -2.23 -5.06 10.82
C LEU A 286 -2.06 -3.67 10.21
N TYR A 287 -0.84 -3.14 10.28
CA TYR A 287 -0.49 -1.81 9.85
C TYR A 287 0.41 -1.84 8.62
N ILE A 288 1.55 -2.54 8.70
CA ILE A 288 2.65 -2.34 7.75
C ILE A 288 2.33 -2.83 6.33
N ASN A 289 1.51 -3.87 6.17
CA ASN A 289 1.12 -4.40 4.86
C ASN A 289 -0.22 -3.84 4.36
N ALA A 290 -0.84 -2.90 5.10
CA ALA A 290 -2.15 -2.33 4.77
C ALA A 290 -2.14 -1.44 3.51
N GLY A 291 -0.96 -1.07 3.00
CA GLY A 291 -0.86 -0.27 1.77
C GLY A 291 -1.52 -0.92 0.55
N GLY A 292 -1.58 -2.26 0.50
CA GLY A 292 -2.33 -2.98 -0.54
C GLY A 292 -3.82 -2.67 -0.51
N VAL A 293 -4.44 -2.72 0.68
CA VAL A 293 -5.87 -2.46 0.85
C VAL A 293 -6.21 -0.97 0.68
N THR A 294 -5.32 -0.07 1.13
CA THR A 294 -5.48 1.39 0.92
C THR A 294 -5.54 1.74 -0.57
N VAL A 295 -4.64 1.20 -1.39
CA VAL A 295 -4.63 1.51 -2.83
C VAL A 295 -5.73 0.76 -3.58
N SER A 296 -6.14 -0.43 -3.12
CA SER A 296 -7.37 -1.07 -3.60
C SER A 296 -8.60 -0.20 -3.35
N TYR A 297 -8.71 0.45 -2.18
CA TYR A 297 -9.79 1.40 -1.92
C TYR A 297 -9.78 2.59 -2.89
N PHE A 298 -8.60 3.15 -3.22
CA PHE A 298 -8.50 4.21 -4.22
C PHE A 298 -8.91 3.76 -5.62
N GLU A 299 -8.53 2.55 -6.03
CA GLU A 299 -8.97 1.97 -7.30
C GLU A 299 -10.48 1.78 -7.35
N TRP A 300 -11.07 1.34 -6.25
CA TRP A 300 -12.51 1.23 -6.14
C TRP A 300 -13.20 2.59 -6.32
N LEU A 301 -12.75 3.62 -5.59
CA LEU A 301 -13.28 4.98 -5.73
C LEU A 301 -13.12 5.52 -7.16
N LYS A 302 -11.98 5.26 -7.81
CA LYS A 302 -11.77 5.66 -9.22
C LYS A 302 -12.84 5.06 -10.13
N ASN A 303 -13.10 3.76 -9.98
CA ASN A 303 -14.09 3.06 -10.77
C ASN A 303 -15.52 3.57 -10.52
N LEU A 304 -15.87 3.89 -9.28
CA LEU A 304 -17.19 4.46 -8.95
C LEU A 304 -17.38 5.88 -9.50
N ASN A 305 -16.30 6.67 -9.58
CA ASN A 305 -16.36 8.05 -10.06
C ASN A 305 -16.37 8.16 -11.60
N HIS A 306 -16.05 7.08 -12.33
CA HIS A 306 -16.01 7.04 -13.81
C HIS A 306 -15.09 8.08 -14.46
N VAL A 307 -14.19 8.70 -13.68
CA VAL A 307 -13.33 9.81 -14.11
C VAL A 307 -11.93 9.59 -13.56
N SER A 308 -10.91 9.75 -14.41
CA SER A 308 -9.52 9.79 -13.97
C SER A 308 -9.25 11.03 -13.10
N TYR A 309 -8.62 10.85 -11.95
CA TYR A 309 -8.28 11.96 -11.05
C TYR A 309 -7.55 13.10 -11.79
N GLY A 310 -7.96 14.34 -11.49
CA GLY A 310 -7.41 15.57 -12.08
C GLY A 310 -7.90 15.90 -13.49
N ARG A 311 -8.51 14.96 -14.23
CA ARG A 311 -8.92 15.18 -15.63
C ARG A 311 -9.87 16.37 -15.82
N LEU A 312 -10.77 16.61 -14.87
CA LEU A 312 -11.73 17.71 -14.93
C LEU A 312 -11.17 19.05 -14.45
N THR A 313 -10.13 19.04 -13.62
CA THR A 313 -9.64 20.25 -12.91
C THR A 313 -8.27 20.72 -13.39
N PHE A 314 -7.47 19.90 -14.08
CA PHE A 314 -6.09 20.24 -14.44
C PHE A 314 -5.92 21.61 -15.10
N LYS A 315 -6.75 21.94 -16.08
CA LYS A 315 -6.67 23.24 -16.76
C LYS A 315 -7.06 24.38 -15.83
N TYR A 316 -8.14 24.20 -15.07
CA TYR A 316 -8.66 25.22 -14.16
C TYR A 316 -7.72 25.48 -12.98
N GLU A 317 -7.22 24.44 -12.31
CA GLU A 317 -6.25 24.57 -11.22
C GLU A 317 -4.97 25.22 -11.70
N ARG A 318 -4.49 24.84 -12.89
CA ARG A 318 -3.35 25.48 -13.52
C ARG A 318 -3.59 26.98 -13.73
N GLU A 319 -4.70 27.36 -14.38
CA GLU A 319 -5.06 28.77 -14.62
C GLU A 319 -5.29 29.53 -13.32
N SER A 320 -5.93 28.92 -12.32
CA SER A 320 -6.15 29.51 -10.99
C SER A 320 -4.84 29.75 -10.24
N ASN A 321 -3.89 28.80 -10.28
CA ASN A 321 -2.56 28.97 -9.71
C ASN A 321 -1.79 30.11 -10.41
N TYR A 322 -1.94 30.25 -11.74
CA TYR A 322 -1.41 31.43 -12.45
C TYR A 322 -2.07 32.72 -12.01
N HIS A 323 -3.40 32.77 -11.90
CA HIS A 323 -4.11 33.95 -11.42
C HIS A 323 -3.77 34.31 -9.97
N LEU A 324 -3.46 33.33 -9.12
CA LEU A 324 -2.95 33.57 -7.76
C LEU A 324 -1.55 34.21 -7.81
N LEU A 325 -0.66 33.69 -8.64
CA LEU A 325 0.67 34.29 -8.86
C LEU A 325 0.54 35.72 -9.40
N ASP A 326 -0.37 35.96 -10.35
CA ASP A 326 -0.68 37.29 -10.87
C ASP A 326 -1.24 38.21 -9.78
N SER A 327 -2.11 37.71 -8.90
CA SER A 327 -2.71 38.48 -7.80
C SER A 327 -1.68 38.86 -6.73
N VAL A 328 -0.76 37.95 -6.42
CA VAL A 328 0.41 38.24 -5.57
C VAL A 328 1.25 39.34 -6.22
N SER A 329 1.46 39.24 -7.53
CA SER A 329 2.15 40.26 -8.30
C SER A 329 1.48 41.63 -8.19
N HIS A 330 0.17 41.72 -8.45
CA HIS A 330 -0.60 42.96 -8.33
C HIS A 330 -0.57 43.55 -6.91
N SER A 331 -0.60 42.70 -5.88
CA SER A 331 -0.55 43.13 -4.48
C SER A 331 0.82 43.71 -4.11
N LEU A 332 1.90 43.08 -4.57
CA LEU A 332 3.26 43.62 -4.47
C LEU A 332 3.37 44.94 -5.23
N SER A 333 2.76 45.04 -6.42
CA SER A 333 2.74 46.27 -7.21
C SER A 333 2.09 47.44 -6.53
N LYS A 334 0.92 47.20 -5.95
CA LYS A 334 0.19 48.22 -5.21
C LYS A 334 0.91 48.67 -3.94
N HIS A 335 1.50 47.73 -3.20
CA HIS A 335 2.16 48.02 -1.92
C HIS A 335 3.47 48.79 -2.11
N PHE A 336 4.24 48.46 -3.15
CA PHE A 336 5.53 49.09 -3.43
C PHE A 336 5.47 50.19 -4.50
N GLN A 337 4.26 50.52 -5.01
CA GLN A 337 4.01 51.54 -6.04
C GLN A 337 4.91 51.39 -7.29
N GLN A 338 5.13 50.15 -7.71
CA GLN A 338 5.91 49.78 -8.89
C GLN A 338 5.22 48.62 -9.58
N ASP A 339 5.38 48.42 -10.89
CA ASP A 339 4.80 47.25 -11.55
C ASP A 339 5.64 45.99 -11.28
N PHE A 340 4.96 44.90 -10.93
CA PHE A 340 5.44 43.52 -10.80
C PHE A 340 4.47 42.65 -11.60
N SER A 341 4.91 41.79 -12.53
CA SER A 341 4.11 40.66 -13.08
C SER A 341 4.80 39.32 -12.78
N VAL A 342 4.19 38.12 -12.76
CA VAL A 342 4.93 36.86 -12.47
C VAL A 342 4.95 35.99 -13.72
N THR A 343 6.12 35.65 -14.27
CA THR A 343 6.21 34.73 -15.43
C THR A 343 7.03 33.47 -15.14
N PRO A 344 6.68 32.31 -15.74
CA PRO A 344 7.44 31.07 -15.60
C PRO A 344 8.74 31.07 -16.44
N SER A 345 9.72 30.25 -16.04
CA SER A 345 11.08 30.21 -16.62
C SER A 345 11.17 29.86 -18.12
N GLU A 346 12.30 30.20 -18.78
CA GLU A 346 12.57 29.88 -20.19
C GLU A 346 12.50 28.37 -20.53
N LYS A 347 12.92 27.48 -19.60
CA LYS A 347 12.79 26.01 -19.77
C LYS A 347 11.33 25.57 -19.94
N PHE A 348 10.39 26.34 -19.41
CA PHE A 348 8.96 26.09 -19.50
C PHE A 348 8.37 26.66 -20.80
N ALA A 349 8.78 27.86 -21.20
CA ALA A 349 8.35 28.49 -22.46
C ALA A 349 8.73 27.65 -23.69
N GLN A 350 9.88 26.96 -23.66
CA GLN A 350 10.33 26.09 -24.76
C GLN A 350 9.47 24.82 -24.96
N ARG A 351 8.67 24.40 -23.98
CA ARG A 351 7.78 23.24 -24.10
C ARG A 351 6.36 23.60 -24.55
N ILE A 352 6.00 24.88 -24.60
CA ILE A 352 4.64 25.34 -24.87
C ILE A 352 4.72 26.56 -25.79
N ALA A 353 4.53 26.36 -27.08
CA ALA A 353 4.40 27.45 -28.03
C ALA A 353 3.16 28.31 -27.71
N ASN A 354 3.35 29.64 -27.81
CA ASN A 354 2.35 30.72 -27.89
C ASN A 354 1.77 31.32 -26.59
N ILE A 355 2.59 32.01 -25.79
CA ILE A 355 2.13 33.10 -24.91
C ILE A 355 3.16 34.26 -24.99
N PRO A 356 2.74 35.53 -25.18
CA PRO A 356 3.66 36.67 -25.23
C PRO A 356 4.16 37.07 -23.83
N PRO A 357 5.40 37.60 -23.70
CA PRO A 357 6.00 37.94 -22.41
C PRO A 357 5.62 39.35 -21.94
N THR A 358 5.34 39.51 -20.64
CA THR A 358 5.34 40.80 -19.93
C THR A 358 6.00 40.67 -18.55
N GLU A 359 6.59 41.77 -18.06
CA GLU A 359 7.69 41.85 -17.08
C GLU A 359 7.48 41.17 -15.70
N SER A 360 8.48 40.46 -15.17
CA SER A 360 8.38 39.48 -14.07
C SER A 360 8.68 40.02 -12.64
N VAL A 361 8.31 39.32 -11.54
CA VAL A 361 8.56 39.71 -10.12
C VAL A 361 10.06 39.74 -9.89
N GLN A 362 10.76 38.91 -10.64
CA GLN A 362 12.19 38.95 -10.84
C GLN A 362 12.68 40.36 -11.25
N GLU A 363 12.13 40.96 -12.30
CA GLU A 363 12.58 42.27 -12.80
C GLU A 363 12.32 43.39 -11.79
N SER A 364 11.26 43.30 -10.98
CA SER A 364 10.95 44.29 -9.93
C SER A 364 11.82 44.13 -8.68
N LEU A 365 12.18 42.89 -8.30
CA LEU A 365 13.19 42.63 -7.26
C LEU A 365 14.57 43.10 -7.70
N GLU A 366 14.93 42.85 -8.95
CA GLU A 366 16.17 43.35 -9.57
C GLU A 366 16.20 44.88 -9.62
N ARG A 367 15.07 45.55 -9.86
CA ARG A 367 14.98 47.02 -9.85
C ARG A 367 15.23 47.61 -8.44
N ARG A 368 14.84 46.90 -7.38
CA ARG A 368 14.99 47.35 -5.98
C ARG A 368 16.34 46.99 -5.36
N PHE A 369 16.91 45.83 -5.69
CA PHE A 369 18.14 45.31 -5.07
C PHE A 369 19.35 45.25 -6.04
N GLY A 370 19.15 45.51 -7.34
CA GLY A 370 20.10 45.22 -8.41
C GLY A 370 21.31 46.15 -8.54
N ARG A 371 21.43 47.22 -7.75
CA ARG A 371 22.70 47.98 -7.71
C ARG A 371 23.82 47.22 -6.97
N VAL A 372 23.49 46.18 -6.21
CA VAL A 372 24.47 45.37 -5.44
C VAL A 372 24.29 43.85 -5.66
N GLY A 373 23.11 43.38 -6.10
CA GLY A 373 22.72 41.96 -6.00
C GLY A 373 22.53 41.11 -7.27
N GLY A 374 22.69 41.65 -8.49
CA GLY A 374 22.52 40.86 -9.73
C GLY A 374 21.07 40.43 -10.03
N LYS A 375 20.87 39.50 -10.99
CA LYS A 375 19.55 38.99 -11.43
C LYS A 375 18.86 38.12 -10.34
N ILE A 376 17.55 38.25 -10.13
CA ILE A 376 16.75 37.57 -9.08
C ILE A 376 15.62 36.75 -9.72
N PRO A 377 15.89 35.56 -10.28
CA PRO A 377 14.86 34.74 -10.91
C PRO A 377 13.83 34.18 -9.93
N ILE A 378 12.55 34.52 -10.15
CA ILE A 378 11.40 33.93 -9.46
C ILE A 378 10.82 32.87 -10.37
N VAL A 379 11.24 31.64 -10.12
CA VAL A 379 10.81 30.47 -10.87
C VAL A 379 10.11 29.52 -9.89
N PRO A 380 9.03 28.84 -10.31
CA PRO A 380 8.61 27.62 -9.63
C PRO A 380 9.85 26.76 -9.35
N SER A 381 10.00 26.29 -8.12
CA SER A 381 10.97 25.23 -7.88
C SER A 381 10.63 24.05 -8.78
N GLU A 382 11.62 23.24 -9.15
CA GLU A 382 11.39 22.02 -9.94
C GLU A 382 10.28 21.15 -9.32
N SER A 383 10.26 21.06 -7.99
CA SER A 383 9.22 20.37 -7.22
C SER A 383 7.81 20.97 -7.32
N PHE A 384 7.68 22.30 -7.43
CA PHE A 384 6.39 22.96 -7.59
C PHE A 384 5.94 22.94 -9.06
N GLN A 385 6.89 23.03 -9.98
CA GLN A 385 6.66 22.93 -11.42
C GLN A 385 5.99 21.61 -11.80
N ASP A 386 6.38 20.51 -11.16
CA ASP A 386 5.77 19.19 -11.36
C ASP A 386 4.33 19.09 -10.83
N ARG A 387 3.92 20.00 -9.93
CA ARG A 387 2.60 19.99 -9.25
C ARG A 387 1.65 21.11 -9.67
N ILE A 388 2.08 21.99 -10.57
CA ILE A 388 1.35 23.23 -10.91
C ILE A 388 -0.03 22.95 -11.54
N SER A 389 -0.17 21.81 -12.22
CA SER A 389 -1.43 21.40 -12.85
C SER A 389 -2.38 20.70 -11.90
N GLY A 390 -2.05 20.56 -10.60
CA GLY A 390 -2.81 19.74 -9.66
C GLY A 390 -2.32 18.30 -9.56
N ALA A 391 -3.01 17.51 -8.74
CA ALA A 391 -2.62 16.12 -8.47
C ALA A 391 -3.12 15.15 -9.56
N SER A 392 -2.19 14.41 -10.17
CA SER A 392 -2.56 13.28 -11.03
C SER A 392 -2.97 12.05 -10.23
N GLU A 393 -3.56 11.03 -10.87
CA GLU A 393 -3.86 9.74 -10.23
C GLU A 393 -2.65 9.15 -9.51
N LYS A 394 -1.47 9.21 -10.13
CA LYS A 394 -0.21 8.76 -9.53
C LYS A 394 0.12 9.53 -8.25
N ASP A 395 -0.07 10.84 -8.25
CA ASP A 395 0.22 11.71 -7.11
C ASP A 395 -0.78 11.46 -5.97
N ILE A 396 -2.06 11.27 -6.30
CA ILE A 396 -3.10 10.89 -5.32
C ILE A 396 -2.78 9.55 -4.67
N VAL A 397 -2.42 8.52 -5.46
CA VAL A 397 -2.06 7.21 -4.89
C VAL A 397 -0.85 7.31 -3.98
N HIS A 398 0.21 8.01 -4.42
CA HIS A 398 1.43 8.13 -3.62
C HIS A 398 1.19 8.93 -2.34
N SER A 399 0.62 10.12 -2.44
CA SER A 399 0.39 11.00 -1.29
C SER A 399 -0.70 10.48 -0.35
N GLY A 400 -1.76 9.88 -0.90
CA GLY A 400 -2.82 9.27 -0.12
C GLY A 400 -2.34 8.04 0.66
N LEU A 401 -1.51 7.20 0.05
CA LEU A 401 -0.91 6.06 0.75
C LEU A 401 0.04 6.54 1.85
N ASP A 402 0.95 7.47 1.55
CA ASP A 402 1.89 8.03 2.51
C ASP A 402 1.16 8.66 3.71
N TYR A 403 0.17 9.52 3.44
CA TYR A 403 -0.69 10.11 4.46
C TYR A 403 -1.38 9.06 5.35
N THR A 404 -1.93 8.01 4.74
CA THR A 404 -2.65 6.95 5.46
C THR A 404 -1.70 6.17 6.38
N MET A 405 -0.51 5.82 5.87
CA MET A 405 0.52 5.14 6.65
C MET A 405 1.02 6.02 7.80
N GLU A 406 1.40 7.27 7.52
CA GLU A 406 1.86 8.22 8.53
C GLU A 406 0.80 8.47 9.63
N ARG A 407 -0.44 8.76 9.24
CA ARG A 407 -1.54 8.99 10.18
C ARG A 407 -1.75 7.78 11.10
N SER A 408 -1.74 6.58 10.52
CA SER A 408 -1.95 5.34 11.27
C SER A 408 -0.75 5.02 12.18
N ALA A 409 0.48 5.23 11.72
CA ALA A 409 1.69 5.10 12.55
C ALA A 409 1.61 6.02 13.78
N ARG A 410 1.31 7.31 13.56
CA ARG A 410 1.17 8.29 14.64
C ARG A 410 0.07 7.90 15.62
N ALA A 411 -1.05 7.35 15.14
CA ALA A 411 -2.11 6.85 16.01
C ALA A 411 -1.65 5.66 16.85
N ILE A 412 -0.92 4.70 16.27
CA ILE A 412 -0.33 3.56 16.99
C ILE A 412 0.66 4.05 18.04
N MET A 413 1.57 4.96 17.69
CA MET A 413 2.55 5.52 18.61
C MET A 413 1.89 6.24 19.79
N ARG A 414 0.86 7.07 19.54
CA ARG A 414 0.11 7.75 20.61
C ARG A 414 -0.55 6.75 21.55
N THR A 415 -1.12 5.67 21.02
CA THR A 415 -1.75 4.62 21.81
C THR A 415 -0.73 3.82 22.60
N ALA A 416 0.42 3.50 22.01
CA ALA A 416 1.52 2.86 22.71
C ALA A 416 2.03 3.72 23.89
N ILE A 417 2.15 5.04 23.70
CA ILE A 417 2.50 5.99 24.77
C ILE A 417 1.39 6.06 25.83
N LYS A 418 0.13 6.22 25.42
CA LYS A 418 -1.03 6.36 26.32
C LYS A 418 -1.16 5.19 27.29
N TYR A 419 -0.94 3.97 26.81
CA TYR A 419 -1.07 2.74 27.61
C TYR A 419 0.28 2.18 28.07
N ASN A 420 1.38 2.92 27.90
CA ASN A 420 2.73 2.52 28.29
C ASN A 420 3.14 1.12 27.76
N LEU A 421 2.86 0.87 26.47
CA LEU A 421 3.10 -0.42 25.82
C LEU A 421 4.56 -0.59 25.32
N GLY A 422 5.37 0.47 25.35
CA GLY A 422 6.74 0.45 24.85
C GLY A 422 6.81 0.03 23.39
N ILE A 423 7.52 -1.06 23.09
CA ILE A 423 7.68 -1.61 21.74
C ILE A 423 6.57 -2.59 21.32
N ASP A 424 5.54 -2.81 22.14
CA ASP A 424 4.37 -3.64 21.79
C ASP A 424 3.39 -2.86 20.89
N LEU A 425 3.83 -2.65 19.64
CA LEU A 425 3.07 -1.95 18.62
C LEU A 425 1.86 -2.76 18.14
N ARG A 426 1.92 -4.09 18.23
CA ARG A 426 0.81 -4.97 17.84
C ARG A 426 -0.39 -4.72 18.74
N THR A 427 -0.20 -4.71 20.06
CA THR A 427 -1.28 -4.41 20.99
C THR A 427 -1.84 -3.02 20.74
N ALA A 428 -1.00 -2.00 20.54
CA ALA A 428 -1.44 -0.64 20.25
C ALA A 428 -2.29 -0.56 18.97
N ALA A 429 -1.92 -1.29 17.91
CA ALA A 429 -2.69 -1.35 16.67
C ALA A 429 -4.07 -2.01 16.88
N TYR A 430 -4.13 -3.13 17.62
CA TYR A 430 -5.41 -3.75 17.97
C TYR A 430 -6.30 -2.85 18.82
N VAL A 431 -5.75 -2.11 19.79
CA VAL A 431 -6.54 -1.16 20.60
C VAL A 431 -7.20 -0.12 19.70
N ASN A 432 -6.46 0.47 18.75
CA ASN A 432 -7.01 1.45 17.81
C ASN A 432 -8.12 0.86 16.95
N SER A 433 -7.93 -0.33 16.40
CA SER A 433 -8.93 -0.97 15.54
C SER A 433 -10.18 -1.37 16.33
N ILE A 434 -10.02 -1.93 17.52
CA ILE A 434 -11.13 -2.31 18.39
C ILE A 434 -11.96 -1.08 18.78
N GLU A 435 -11.31 0.03 19.14
CA GLU A 435 -12.00 1.27 19.50
C GLU A 435 -12.88 1.79 18.36
N LYS A 436 -12.37 1.81 17.12
CA LYS A 436 -13.13 2.23 15.94
C LYS A 436 -14.32 1.31 15.67
N ILE A 437 -14.09 -0.01 15.65
CA ILE A 437 -15.14 -0.99 15.41
C ILE A 437 -16.22 -0.88 16.49
N PHE A 438 -15.80 -0.81 17.76
CA PHE A 438 -16.71 -0.67 18.89
C PHE A 438 -17.60 0.57 18.78
N ASN A 439 -17.04 1.71 18.38
CA ASN A 439 -17.82 2.94 18.18
C ASN A 439 -18.88 2.77 17.09
N THR A 440 -18.56 2.10 15.97
CA THR A 440 -19.54 1.78 14.93
C THR A 440 -20.69 0.94 15.48
N TYR A 441 -20.40 -0.12 16.24
CA TYR A 441 -21.45 -0.95 16.85
C TYR A 441 -22.27 -0.21 17.90
N LYS A 442 -21.63 0.66 18.68
CA LYS A 442 -22.29 1.47 19.71
C LYS A 442 -23.26 2.48 19.10
N GLU A 443 -22.86 3.14 18.02
CA GLU A 443 -23.67 4.15 17.32
C GLU A 443 -24.80 3.53 16.49
N ALA A 444 -24.56 2.36 15.88
CA ALA A 444 -25.58 1.64 15.12
C ALA A 444 -26.73 1.08 15.99
N GLY A 445 -26.54 1.04 17.32
CA GLY A 445 -27.36 0.27 18.23
C GLY A 445 -27.05 -1.21 18.04
N LEU A 446 -26.46 -1.86 19.06
CA LEU A 446 -26.04 -3.26 19.03
C LEU A 446 -27.19 -4.17 18.56
N THR A 447 -27.24 -4.42 17.24
CA THR A 447 -28.17 -5.27 16.48
C THR A 447 -29.65 -4.88 16.39
N PHE A 448 -30.29 -5.35 15.31
CA PHE A 448 -31.75 -5.45 15.14
C PHE A 448 -32.35 -6.29 16.29
N THR A 449 -32.70 -5.67 17.41
CA THR A 449 -33.57 -6.25 18.44
C THR A 449 -35.03 -5.94 18.19
#